data_AF-A0A3D5UP86-F1
#
_entry.id   AF-A0A3D5UP86-F1
#
_cell.length_a   1.000
_cell.length_b   1.000
_cell.length_c   1.000
_cell.angle_alpha   90.00
_cell.angle_beta   90.00
_cell.angle_gamma   90.00
#
_symmetry.space_group_name_H-M   'P 1'
#
loop_
_entity.id
_entity.type
_entity.pdbx_description
1 polymer ?
#
loop_
_entity_poly.entity_id
_entity_poly.type
_entity_poly.pdbx_seq_one_letter_code
_entity_poly.pdbx_strand_id
1 'polypeptide(L)'
;MKKESEILRFREYFRKIDRKSVYKWQKDDVGRLYPIYSLYFTEFIDRVCSSDSIDYHYIDTLKKYNVPLNFEISDYIEKSNEELLNAILSYFVFQEYSQEGIWRFAVEFKVFYKILLRMTELHKKNELHKSSSY
;
A
#
# COMPACT_ATOMS: atom_id res chain seq x y z
N MET A 1 10.21 15.98 9.91
CA MET A 1 9.29 15.68 8.79
C MET A 1 8.48 14.45 9.18
N LYS A 2 7.14 14.51 9.11
CA LYS A 2 6.29 13.37 9.49
C LYS A 2 6.58 12.19 8.57
N LYS A 3 6.77 10.98 9.11
CA LYS A 3 7.12 9.76 8.37
C LYS A 3 6.20 9.49 7.18
N GLU A 4 4.92 9.85 7.29
CA GLU A 4 3.93 9.71 6.21
C GLU A 4 4.23 10.57 4.96
N SER A 5 4.92 11.71 5.12
CA SER A 5 5.35 12.53 3.98
C SER A 5 6.39 11.82 3.11
N GLU A 6 7.15 10.88 3.68
CA GLU A 6 8.12 10.07 2.93
C GLU A 6 7.42 8.98 2.10
N ILE A 7 6.27 8.49 2.55
CA ILE A 7 5.47 7.50 1.81
C ILE A 7 4.80 8.16 0.59
N LEU A 8 4.29 9.38 0.75
CA LEU A 8 3.59 10.10 -0.32
C LEU A 8 4.49 10.43 -1.53
N ARG A 9 5.82 10.48 -1.35
CA ARG A 9 6.76 10.74 -2.46
C ARG A 9 6.73 9.64 -3.53
N PHE A 10 6.33 8.41 -3.17
CA PHE A 10 6.24 7.28 -4.09
C PHE A 10 5.01 7.35 -5.01
N ARG A 11 4.12 8.33 -4.84
CA ARG A 11 2.88 8.47 -5.62
C ARG A 11 3.15 8.52 -7.12
N GLU A 12 4.10 9.35 -7.57
CA GLU A 12 4.43 9.48 -8.99
C GLU A 12 5.06 8.21 -9.57
N TYR A 13 5.80 7.48 -8.75
CA TYR A 13 6.34 6.18 -9.12
C TYR A 13 5.21 5.17 -9.41
N PHE A 14 4.27 4.98 -8.48
CA PHE A 14 3.15 4.07 -8.68
C PHE A 14 2.17 4.52 -9.78
N ARG A 15 2.07 5.84 -10.02
CA ARG A 15 1.31 6.38 -11.16
C ARG A 15 1.86 5.87 -12.49
N LYS A 16 3.19 5.89 -12.67
CA LYS A 16 3.85 5.62 -13.95
C LYS A 16 4.19 4.15 -14.15
N ILE A 17 4.54 3.44 -13.08
CA ILE A 17 5.13 2.11 -13.21
C ILE A 17 4.12 1.07 -13.72
N ASP A 18 4.58 0.19 -14.60
CA ASP A 18 3.81 -0.96 -15.06
C ASP A 18 4.29 -2.27 -14.39
N ARG A 19 3.51 -3.34 -14.58
CA ARG A 19 3.83 -4.66 -14.03
C ARG A 19 5.23 -5.15 -14.42
N LYS A 20 5.65 -4.92 -15.68
CA LYS A 20 6.91 -5.43 -16.22
C LYS A 20 8.13 -4.74 -15.63
N SER A 21 7.94 -3.55 -15.08
CA SER A 21 8.99 -2.71 -14.52
C SER A 21 9.20 -2.92 -13.00
N VAL A 22 8.22 -3.49 -12.29
CA VAL A 22 8.32 -3.70 -10.84
C VAL A 22 9.15 -4.90 -10.45
N TYR A 23 9.04 -6.01 -11.18
CA TYR A 23 9.72 -7.23 -10.81
C TYR A 23 10.28 -7.98 -12.03
N LYS A 24 11.34 -8.75 -11.78
CA LYS A 24 11.91 -9.69 -12.73
C LYS A 24 11.93 -11.07 -12.09
N TRP A 25 11.60 -12.10 -12.87
CA TRP A 25 11.80 -13.47 -12.43
C TRP A 25 13.30 -13.79 -12.43
N GLN A 26 13.80 -14.25 -11.29
CA GLN A 26 15.10 -14.90 -11.21
C GLN A 26 14.91 -16.38 -10.91
N LYS A 27 15.84 -17.20 -11.39
CA LYS A 27 15.88 -18.63 -11.13
C LYS A 27 17.00 -18.90 -10.13
N ASP A 28 16.72 -19.64 -9.07
CA ASP A 28 17.76 -20.09 -8.13
C ASP A 28 18.56 -21.27 -8.70
N ASP A 29 19.58 -21.71 -7.95
CA ASP A 29 20.50 -22.77 -8.36
C ASP A 29 19.81 -24.14 -8.54
N VAL A 30 18.67 -24.35 -7.89
CA VAL A 30 17.85 -25.58 -8.00
C VAL A 30 16.70 -25.45 -9.00
N GLY A 31 16.60 -24.30 -9.66
CA GLY A 31 15.72 -24.07 -10.77
C GLY A 31 14.35 -23.47 -10.43
N ARG A 32 14.12 -23.04 -9.18
CA ARG A 32 12.87 -22.39 -8.74
C ARG A 32 12.87 -20.93 -9.16
N LEU A 33 11.72 -20.45 -9.62
CA LEU A 33 11.54 -19.04 -9.98
C LEU A 33 11.08 -18.25 -8.75
N TYR A 34 11.66 -17.07 -8.54
CA TYR A 34 11.25 -16.12 -7.52
C TYR A 34 11.25 -14.70 -8.09
N PRO A 35 10.33 -13.83 -7.63
CA PRO A 35 10.31 -12.44 -8.07
C PRO A 35 11.40 -11.64 -7.36
N ILE A 36 12.17 -10.87 -8.12
CA ILE A 36 12.99 -9.78 -7.59
C ILE A 36 12.32 -8.47 -7.90
N TYR A 37 11.95 -7.76 -6.83
CA TYR A 37 11.37 -6.43 -6.89
C TYR A 37 12.44 -5.35 -7.09
N SER A 38 12.05 -4.25 -7.73
CA SER A 38 12.95 -3.10 -7.91
C SER A 38 13.34 -2.50 -6.55
N LEU A 39 14.56 -1.97 -6.45
CA LEU A 39 15.05 -1.32 -5.23
C LEU A 39 14.11 -0.21 -4.73
N TYR A 40 13.50 0.52 -5.66
CA TYR A 40 12.57 1.60 -5.32
C TYR A 40 11.23 1.07 -4.79
N PHE A 41 10.78 -0.09 -5.26
CA PHE A 41 9.62 -0.77 -4.70
C PHE A 41 9.90 -1.29 -3.29
N THR A 42 11.05 -1.93 -3.08
CA THR A 42 11.42 -2.43 -1.75
C THR A 42 11.60 -1.28 -0.76
N GLU A 43 12.18 -0.15 -1.19
CA GLU A 43 12.27 1.06 -0.36
C GLU A 43 10.89 1.58 0.04
N PHE A 44 9.89 1.53 -0.84
CA PHE A 44 8.51 1.87 -0.47
C PHE A 44 7.98 0.95 0.64
N ILE A 45 8.15 -0.36 0.50
CA ILE A 45 7.71 -1.34 1.50
C ILE A 45 8.40 -1.07 2.85
N ASP A 46 9.71 -0.86 2.87
CA ASP A 46 10.47 -0.57 4.09
C ASP A 46 10.00 0.72 4.77
N ARG A 47 9.68 1.75 3.98
CA ARG A 47 9.15 3.03 4.50
C ARG A 47 7.76 2.88 5.08
N VAL A 48 6.90 2.07 4.46
CA VAL A 48 5.58 1.77 5.03
C VAL A 48 5.75 0.98 6.33
N CYS A 49 6.55 -0.08 6.36
CA CYS A 49 6.81 -0.90 7.54
C CYS A 49 7.38 -0.11 8.74
N SER A 50 8.12 0.97 8.49
CA SER A 50 8.72 1.82 9.54
C SER A 50 7.86 3.04 9.93
N SER A 51 6.69 3.19 9.31
CA SER A 51 5.74 4.27 9.54
C SER A 51 4.65 3.91 10.55
N ASP A 52 3.93 4.94 10.98
CA ASP A 52 2.75 4.79 11.84
C ASP A 52 1.49 4.40 11.03
N SER A 53 1.61 4.22 9.70
CA SER A 53 0.52 3.80 8.82
C SER A 53 0.31 2.28 8.79
N ILE A 54 1.13 1.51 9.52
CA ILE A 54 0.93 0.07 9.70
C ILE A 54 -0.07 -0.18 10.82
N ASP A 55 -1.12 -0.93 10.47
CA ASP A 55 -2.02 -1.56 11.40
C ASP A 55 -1.59 -3.02 11.61
N TYR A 56 -1.01 -3.31 12.77
CA TYR A 56 -0.60 -4.67 13.15
C TYR A 56 -1.80 -5.60 13.40
N HIS A 57 -3.00 -5.03 13.58
CA HIS A 57 -4.26 -5.75 13.76
C HIS A 57 -5.18 -5.59 12.54
N TYR A 58 -4.61 -5.35 11.35
CA TYR A 58 -5.35 -5.07 10.12
C TYR A 58 -6.46 -6.10 9.81
N ILE A 59 -6.29 -7.37 10.16
CA ILE A 59 -7.32 -8.40 9.97
C ILE A 59 -8.59 -8.06 10.78
N ASP A 60 -8.44 -7.65 12.03
CA ASP A 60 -9.56 -7.33 12.90
C ASP A 60 -10.20 -6.00 12.48
N THR A 61 -9.39 -5.03 12.06
CA THR A 61 -9.88 -3.78 11.48
C THR A 61 -10.68 -4.04 10.20
N LEU A 62 -10.17 -4.85 9.27
CA LEU A 62 -10.89 -5.19 8.03
C LEU A 62 -12.21 -5.92 8.33
N LYS A 63 -12.23 -6.83 9.30
CA LYS A 63 -13.47 -7.47 9.77
C LYS A 63 -14.45 -6.48 10.38
N LYS A 64 -13.99 -5.56 11.23
CA LYS A 64 -14.80 -4.48 11.83
C LYS A 64 -15.52 -3.65 10.75
N TYR A 65 -14.87 -3.41 9.61
CA TYR A 65 -15.43 -2.68 8.47
C TYR A 65 -16.15 -3.57 7.44
N ASN A 66 -16.32 -4.87 7.70
CA ASN A 66 -16.90 -5.85 6.77
C ASN A 66 -16.22 -5.86 5.39
N VAL A 67 -14.89 -5.73 5.37
CA VAL A 67 -14.09 -5.74 4.15
C VAL A 67 -13.55 -7.15 3.89
N PRO A 68 -13.71 -7.70 2.67
CA PRO A 68 -13.22 -9.03 2.34
C PRO A 68 -11.69 -9.08 2.31
N LEU A 69 -11.13 -10.24 2.65
CA LEU A 69 -9.68 -10.51 2.64
C LEU A 69 -9.22 -11.09 1.29
N ASN A 70 -9.68 -10.49 0.20
CA ASN A 70 -9.38 -10.89 -1.18
C ASN A 70 -9.06 -9.64 -2.03
N PHE A 71 -8.94 -9.79 -3.35
CA PHE A 71 -8.63 -8.68 -4.27
C PHE A 71 -9.69 -7.55 -4.32
N GLU A 72 -10.92 -7.81 -3.89
CA GLU A 72 -12.03 -6.83 -3.83
C GLU A 72 -11.81 -5.79 -2.72
N ILE A 73 -10.85 -6.01 -1.81
CA ILE A 73 -10.42 -5.02 -0.82
C ILE A 73 -10.08 -3.66 -1.46
N SER A 74 -9.62 -3.67 -2.71
CA SER A 74 -9.25 -2.45 -3.43
C SER A 74 -10.44 -1.52 -3.76
N ASP A 75 -11.67 -2.04 -3.75
CA ASP A 75 -12.89 -1.27 -4.01
C ASP A 75 -13.26 -0.36 -2.82
N TYR A 76 -12.68 -0.63 -1.64
CA TYR A 76 -12.94 0.12 -0.41
C TYR A 76 -12.00 1.32 -0.23
N ILE A 77 -10.96 1.45 -1.04
CA ILE A 77 -9.91 2.47 -0.88
C ILE A 77 -10.47 3.89 -0.99
N GLU A 78 -11.34 4.17 -1.97
CA GLU A 78 -11.83 5.54 -2.19
C GLU A 78 -12.68 6.06 -1.03
N LYS A 79 -13.40 5.15 -0.35
CA LYS A 79 -14.34 5.48 0.72
C LYS A 79 -13.74 5.34 2.11
N SER A 80 -12.51 4.82 2.23
CA SER A 80 -11.91 4.53 3.53
C SER A 80 -11.62 5.81 4.31
N ASN A 81 -11.77 5.72 5.64
CA ASN A 81 -11.16 6.65 6.57
C ASN A 81 -9.70 6.24 6.82
N GLU A 82 -8.98 7.00 7.63
CA GLU A 82 -7.55 6.77 7.92
C GLU A 82 -7.28 5.38 8.52
N GLU A 83 -8.10 4.96 9.50
CA GLU A 83 -8.00 3.64 10.13
C GLU A 83 -8.16 2.51 9.10
N LEU A 84 -9.22 2.55 8.29
CA LEU A 84 -9.47 1.52 7.28
C LEU A 84 -8.41 1.56 6.16
N LEU A 85 -7.94 2.74 5.76
CA LEU A 85 -6.90 2.87 4.74
C LEU A 85 -5.58 2.23 5.19
N ASN A 86 -5.19 2.45 6.45
CA ASN A 86 -3.99 1.86 7.03
C ASN A 86 -4.10 0.33 7.12
N ALA A 87 -5.28 -0.20 7.46
CA ALA A 87 -5.53 -1.63 7.43
C ALA A 87 -5.44 -2.23 6.01
N ILE A 88 -6.00 -1.55 5.00
CA ILE A 88 -5.90 -1.97 3.60
C ILE A 88 -4.44 -1.95 3.13
N LEU A 89 -3.68 -0.89 3.47
CA LEU A 89 -2.26 -0.81 3.13
C LEU A 89 -1.46 -1.96 3.79
N SER A 90 -1.73 -2.23 5.07
CA SER A 90 -1.07 -3.30 5.83
C SER A 90 -1.37 -4.68 5.25
N TYR A 91 -2.60 -4.91 4.78
CA TYR A 91 -2.97 -6.12 4.06
C TYR A 91 -2.06 -6.34 2.84
N PHE A 92 -1.92 -5.34 1.96
CA PHE A 92 -1.07 -5.47 0.78
C PHE A 92 0.42 -5.61 1.12
N VAL A 93 0.90 -4.95 2.17
CA VAL A 93 2.31 -5.01 2.58
C VAL A 93 2.67 -6.38 3.15
N PHE A 94 1.83 -6.95 4.02
CA PHE A 94 2.15 -8.21 4.71
C PHE A 94 1.74 -9.48 3.96
N GLN A 95 0.75 -9.42 3.06
CA GLN A 95 0.27 -10.64 2.41
C GLN A 95 1.21 -11.24 1.37
N GLU A 96 2.26 -10.58 0.88
CA GLU A 96 3.16 -11.19 -0.11
C GLU A 96 3.80 -12.49 0.39
N TYR A 97 4.04 -12.60 1.70
CA TYR A 97 4.55 -13.83 2.32
C TYR A 97 3.53 -14.99 2.35
N SER A 98 2.24 -14.70 2.17
CA SER A 98 1.14 -15.68 2.24
C SER A 98 0.42 -15.88 0.91
N GLN A 99 0.49 -14.91 0.00
CA GLN A 99 -0.14 -14.91 -1.31
C GLN A 99 0.85 -14.37 -2.35
N GLU A 100 1.62 -15.28 -2.94
CA GLU A 100 2.60 -14.95 -3.97
C GLU A 100 1.95 -14.16 -5.11
N GLY A 101 2.49 -12.97 -5.40
CA GLY A 101 2.01 -12.11 -6.48
C GLY A 101 0.94 -11.09 -6.09
N ILE A 102 0.64 -10.89 -4.80
CA ILE A 102 -0.26 -9.81 -4.36
C ILE A 102 0.36 -8.43 -4.64
N TRP A 103 1.67 -8.26 -4.51
CA TRP A 103 2.35 -7.01 -4.88
C TRP A 103 2.30 -6.76 -6.38
N ARG A 104 2.41 -7.82 -7.18
CA ARG A 104 2.20 -7.74 -8.63
C ARG A 104 0.78 -7.26 -8.94
N PHE A 105 -0.24 -7.86 -8.32
CA PHE A 105 -1.63 -7.44 -8.48
C PHE A 105 -1.79 -5.97 -8.09
N ALA A 106 -1.26 -5.58 -6.93
CA ALA A 106 -1.37 -4.22 -6.41
C ALA A 106 -0.75 -3.18 -7.36
N VAL A 107 0.32 -3.54 -8.07
CA VAL A 107 0.93 -2.67 -9.09
C VAL A 107 0.11 -2.64 -10.37
N GLU A 108 -0.29 -3.82 -10.87
CA GLU A 108 -1.04 -3.98 -12.12
C GLU A 108 -2.37 -3.20 -12.08
N PHE A 109 -3.07 -3.25 -10.94
CA PHE A 109 -4.35 -2.57 -10.72
C PHE A 109 -4.23 -1.22 -10.01
N LYS A 110 -3.00 -0.68 -9.91
CA LYS A 110 -2.72 0.64 -9.33
C LYS A 110 -3.22 0.82 -7.89
N VAL A 111 -3.31 -0.26 -7.12
CA VAL A 111 -3.77 -0.26 -5.73
C VAL A 111 -2.91 0.65 -4.86
N PHE A 112 -1.58 0.50 -4.88
CA PHE A 112 -0.70 1.38 -4.11
C PHE A 112 -0.85 2.86 -4.51
N TYR A 113 -1.05 3.14 -5.81
CA TYR A 113 -1.32 4.50 -6.26
C TYR A 113 -2.65 5.07 -5.70
N LYS A 114 -3.73 4.27 -5.74
CA LYS A 114 -5.03 4.64 -5.17
C LYS A 114 -4.94 4.89 -3.66
N ILE A 115 -4.19 4.05 -2.93
CA ILE A 115 -3.95 4.23 -1.49
C ILE A 115 -3.24 5.58 -1.23
N LEU A 116 -2.18 5.88 -1.98
CA LEU A 116 -1.41 7.13 -1.82
C LEU A 116 -2.22 8.38 -2.18
N LEU A 117 -3.10 8.28 -3.17
CA LEU A 117 -4.06 9.34 -3.49
C LEU A 117 -5.01 9.58 -2.32
N ARG A 118 -5.62 8.51 -1.80
CA ARG A 118 -6.55 8.62 -0.68
C ARG A 118 -5.89 9.18 0.58
N MET A 119 -4.68 8.73 0.89
CA MET A 119 -3.89 9.25 2.01
C MET A 119 -3.62 10.76 1.86
N THR A 120 -3.32 11.21 0.64
CA THR A 120 -3.16 12.64 0.34
C THR A 120 -4.45 13.44 0.62
N GLU A 121 -5.61 12.92 0.22
CA GLU A 121 -6.91 13.56 0.44
C GLU A 121 -7.24 13.69 1.94
N LEU A 122 -7.04 12.61 2.69
CA LEU A 122 -7.28 12.58 4.14
C LEU A 122 -6.39 13.59 4.87
N HIS A 123 -5.11 13.69 4.49
CA HIS A 123 -4.19 14.69 5.06
C HIS A 123 -4.65 16.13 4.80
N LYS A 124 -5.02 16.45 3.54
CA LYS A 124 -5.53 17.79 3.20
C LYS A 124 -6.78 18.14 3.99
N LYS A 125 -7.70 17.19 4.15
CA LYS A 125 -8.92 17.38 4.94
C LYS A 125 -8.59 17.67 6.42
N ASN A 126 -7.65 16.93 6.99
CA ASN A 126 -7.20 17.13 8.37
C ASN A 126 -6.52 18.49 8.59
N GLU A 127 -5.81 19.03 7.60
CA GLU A 127 -5.20 20.37 7.65
C GLU A 127 -6.24 21.50 7.54
N LEU A 128 -7.27 21.34 6.70
CA LEU A 128 -8.38 22.29 6.55
C LEU A 128 -9.23 22.41 7.83
N HIS A 129 -9.49 21.28 8.52
CA HIS A 129 -10.22 21.30 9.79
C HIS A 129 -9.44 21.98 10.92
N LYS A 130 -8.10 21.90 10.91
CA LYS A 130 -7.25 22.57 11.90
C LYS A 130 -7.16 24.09 11.69
N SER A 131 -7.30 24.55 10.44
CA SER A 131 -7.27 25.98 10.09
C SER A 131 -8.62 26.68 10.24
N SER A 132 -9.73 25.94 10.35
CA SER A 132 -11.08 26.49 10.58
C SER A 132 -11.52 26.51 12.06
N SER A 133 -10.64 26.10 12.99
CA SER A 133 -10.93 26.04 14.44
C SER A 133 -10.34 27.23 15.22
N TYR A 134 -10.05 28.35 14.55
CA TYR A 134 -9.54 29.59 15.14
C TYR A 134 -10.49 30.76 14.88
#